data_AF-A0A2N1N7T2-F1
#
_entry.id   AF-A0A2N1N7T2-F1
#
_cell.length_a   1.000
_cell.length_b   1.000
_cell.length_c   1.000
_cell.angle_alpha   90.00
_cell.angle_beta   90.00
_cell.angle_gamma   90.00
#
_symmetry.space_group_name_H-M   'P 1'
#
loop_
_entity.id
_entity.type
_entity.pdbx_description
1 polymer ?
#
loop_
_entity_poly.entity_id
_entity_poly.type
_entity_poly.pdbx_seq_one_letter_code
_entity_poly.pdbx_strand_id
1 'polypeptide(L)'
;MAQICRNLNRLTINNCSQDIPGLISLIDAQKNLKNVSLYPAHKKGTCKELSKALARKGSMINNLYLGPIGSISPSFLTSLINLKGITIYEGDDIRREIVDFQRYLAISQFPDLQYISIVGLSCFKELAQLIEKTRGSISEISLFTFNRFAENTGLFIKAIANNCPKIKSLPIYLRSEDFIHVKSLLLNCKY
;
A
#
# COMPACT_ATOMS: atom_id res chain seq x y z
N MET A 1 -1.16 8.95 27.86
CA MET A 1 -2.16 8.52 26.86
C MET A 1 -2.26 7.00 26.71
N ALA A 2 -1.17 6.25 26.55
CA ALA A 2 -1.20 4.77 26.43
C ALA A 2 -1.91 4.04 27.60
N GLN A 3 -1.93 4.63 28.79
CA GLN A 3 -2.63 4.08 29.96
C GLN A 3 -4.15 4.30 29.94
N ILE A 4 -4.65 5.27 29.13
CA ILE A 4 -6.05 5.71 29.13
C ILE A 4 -6.75 5.35 27.81
N CYS A 5 -6.03 5.45 26.69
CA CYS A 5 -6.58 5.24 25.35
C CYS A 5 -6.06 3.93 24.76
N ARG A 6 -6.89 2.88 24.82
CA ARG A 6 -6.53 1.50 24.37
C ARG A 6 -7.41 0.97 23.25
N ASN A 7 -8.41 1.73 22.81
CA ASN A 7 -9.45 1.27 21.88
C ASN A 7 -9.62 2.20 20.67
N LEU A 8 -8.56 2.92 20.26
CA LEU A 8 -8.61 3.70 19.04
C LEU A 8 -8.90 2.77 17.87
N ASN A 9 -9.92 3.13 17.08
CA ASN A 9 -10.21 2.47 15.82
C ASN A 9 -9.43 3.08 14.65
N ARG A 10 -9.16 4.39 14.72
CA ARG A 10 -8.49 5.17 13.70
C ARG A 10 -7.36 5.99 14.34
N LEU A 11 -6.21 6.03 13.69
CA LEU A 11 -5.06 6.85 14.05
C LEU A 11 -4.56 7.58 12.81
N THR A 12 -4.52 8.90 12.88
CA THR A 12 -3.94 9.76 11.85
C THR A 12 -2.79 10.54 12.45
N ILE A 13 -1.63 10.50 11.80
CA ILE A 13 -0.40 11.09 12.32
C ILE A 13 0.24 11.95 11.24
N ASN A 14 0.38 13.23 11.54
CA ASN A 14 1.11 14.18 10.71
C ASN A 14 2.55 14.34 11.21
N ASN A 15 3.46 14.65 10.30
CA ASN A 15 4.88 14.91 10.57
C ASN A 15 5.58 13.75 11.33
N CYS A 16 5.25 12.51 10.99
CA CYS A 16 5.79 11.30 11.63
C CYS A 16 7.18 10.89 11.11
N SER A 17 8.10 11.85 10.91
CA SER A 17 9.44 11.61 10.36
C SER A 17 10.53 11.32 11.40
N GLN A 18 10.13 11.04 12.66
CA GLN A 18 11.05 10.58 13.69
C GLN A 18 10.35 9.61 14.66
N ASP A 19 11.15 8.79 15.33
CA ASP A 19 10.64 7.88 16.36
C ASP A 19 10.24 8.70 17.61
N ILE A 20 8.94 8.73 17.90
CA ILE A 20 8.37 9.44 19.05
C ILE A 20 7.96 8.40 20.10
N PRO A 21 8.64 8.29 21.26
CA PRO A 21 8.37 7.26 22.26
C PRO A 21 6.92 7.22 22.73
N GLY A 22 6.29 8.39 22.91
CA GLY A 22 4.89 8.51 23.30
C GLY A 22 3.92 7.97 22.24
N LEU A 23 4.23 8.15 20.95
CA LEU A 23 3.44 7.63 19.84
C LEU A 23 3.59 6.11 19.72
N ILE A 24 4.83 5.61 19.83
CA ILE A 24 5.12 4.17 19.83
C ILE A 24 4.33 3.49 20.95
N SER A 25 4.42 4.04 22.17
CA SER A 25 3.66 3.55 23.32
C SER A 25 2.15 3.62 23.12
N LEU A 26 1.65 4.66 22.42
CA LEU A 26 0.24 4.77 22.08
C LEU A 26 -0.19 3.66 21.13
N ILE A 27 0.55 3.43 20.04
CA ILE A 27 0.27 2.36 19.07
C ILE A 27 0.28 1.01 19.77
N ASP A 28 1.30 0.74 20.58
CA ASP A 28 1.46 -0.53 21.32
C ASP A 28 0.31 -0.80 22.29
N ALA A 29 -0.29 0.23 22.86
CA ALA A 29 -1.43 0.10 23.77
C ALA A 29 -2.77 -0.21 23.06
N GLN A 30 -2.87 -0.05 21.74
CA GLN A 30 -4.14 -0.23 21.04
C GLN A 30 -4.53 -1.70 20.90
N LYS A 31 -5.83 -1.96 21.13
CA LYS A 31 -6.48 -3.28 21.01
C LYS A 31 -7.45 -3.39 19.83
N ASN A 32 -7.77 -2.29 19.13
CA ASN A 32 -8.71 -2.30 18.01
C ASN A 32 -8.34 -1.31 16.86
N LEU A 33 -7.05 -1.09 16.61
CA LEU A 33 -6.57 -0.14 15.61
C LEU A 33 -6.73 -0.68 14.19
N LYS A 34 -7.79 -0.26 13.48
CA LYS A 34 -8.14 -0.73 12.13
C LYS A 34 -7.70 0.21 11.02
N ASN A 35 -7.67 1.51 11.27
CA ASN A 35 -7.39 2.52 10.25
C ASN A 35 -6.16 3.32 10.65
N VAL A 36 -5.12 3.31 9.84
CA VAL A 36 -3.89 4.05 10.09
C VAL A 36 -3.58 4.94 8.90
N SER A 37 -3.39 6.23 9.15
CA SER A 37 -2.99 7.21 8.15
C SER A 37 -1.72 7.93 8.61
N LEU A 38 -0.65 7.78 7.85
CA LEU A 38 0.67 8.33 8.14
C LEU A 38 1.01 9.37 7.08
N TYR A 39 1.25 10.59 7.54
CA TYR A 39 1.69 11.72 6.73
C TYR A 39 3.08 12.17 7.21
N PRO A 40 4.16 11.54 6.77
CA PRO A 40 5.50 11.97 7.14
C PRO A 40 5.80 13.35 6.54
N ALA A 41 6.68 14.11 7.21
CA ALA A 41 7.26 15.30 6.59
C ALA A 41 8.28 14.87 5.52
N HIS A 42 8.46 15.70 4.49
CA HIS A 42 9.40 15.49 3.37
C HIS A 42 10.88 15.28 3.79
N LYS A 43 11.23 15.49 5.05
CA LYS A 43 12.58 15.25 5.56
C LYS A 43 12.82 13.76 5.80
N LYS A 44 14.03 13.30 5.45
CA LYS A 44 14.48 11.93 5.71
C LYS A 44 14.49 11.65 7.20
N GLY A 45 13.67 10.69 7.60
CA GLY A 45 13.69 10.02 8.89
C GLY A 45 13.91 8.54 8.65
N THR A 46 14.32 7.78 9.68
CA THR A 46 14.40 6.31 9.56
C THR A 46 13.22 5.60 10.22
N CYS A 47 12.49 6.28 11.13
CA CYS A 47 11.30 5.84 11.89
C CYS A 47 11.22 4.32 12.11
N LYS A 48 12.32 3.72 12.58
CA LYS A 48 12.46 2.26 12.64
C LYS A 48 11.61 1.71 13.76
N GLU A 49 11.53 2.41 14.90
CA GLU A 49 10.74 1.97 16.03
C GLU A 49 9.23 2.17 15.79
N LEU A 50 8.85 3.24 15.08
CA LEU A 50 7.48 3.41 14.59
C LEU A 50 7.08 2.26 13.64
N SER A 51 7.95 1.90 12.69
CA SER A 51 7.72 0.77 11.79
C SER A 51 7.54 -0.54 12.59
N LYS A 52 8.40 -0.82 13.57
CA LYS A 52 8.25 -2.00 14.46
C LYS A 52 6.95 -1.97 15.26
N ALA A 53 6.52 -0.81 15.76
CA ALA A 53 5.27 -0.67 16.50
C ALA A 53 4.05 -0.97 15.62
N LEU A 54 4.05 -0.46 14.39
CA LEU A 54 3.04 -0.80 13.39
C LEU A 54 3.05 -2.30 13.08
N ALA A 55 4.24 -2.90 12.96
CA ALA A 55 4.38 -4.32 12.70
C ALA A 55 3.75 -5.19 13.79
N ARG A 56 3.93 -4.82 15.07
CA ARG A 56 3.29 -5.49 16.21
C ARG A 56 1.76 -5.40 16.19
N LYS A 57 1.19 -4.44 15.46
CA LYS A 57 -0.27 -4.24 15.29
C LYS A 57 -0.77 -4.65 13.91
N GLY A 58 0.06 -5.27 13.08
CA GLY A 58 -0.25 -5.51 11.67
C GLY A 58 -1.52 -6.33 11.43
N SER A 59 -1.80 -7.33 12.28
CA SER A 59 -3.02 -8.13 12.18
C SER A 59 -4.31 -7.37 12.49
N MET A 60 -4.24 -6.18 13.07
CA MET A 60 -5.41 -5.38 13.41
C MET A 60 -5.76 -4.35 12.34
N ILE A 61 -4.76 -3.94 11.55
CA ILE A 61 -4.87 -2.87 10.56
C ILE A 61 -5.58 -3.39 9.31
N ASN A 62 -6.70 -2.78 8.97
CA ASN A 62 -7.46 -3.06 7.75
C ASN A 62 -7.22 -2.02 6.67
N ASN A 63 -6.95 -0.77 7.03
CA ASN A 63 -6.73 0.30 6.06
C ASN A 63 -5.47 1.08 6.39
N LEU A 64 -4.61 1.22 5.39
CA LEU A 64 -3.37 1.99 5.48
C LEU A 64 -3.39 3.12 4.45
N TYR A 65 -3.16 4.33 4.92
CA TYR A 65 -2.67 5.42 4.09
C TYR A 65 -1.23 5.73 4.49
N LEU A 66 -0.32 5.79 3.52
CA LEU A 66 1.08 6.16 3.73
C LEU A 66 1.54 7.11 2.62
N GLY A 67 1.87 8.34 2.99
CA GLY A 67 2.25 9.33 1.98
C GLY A 67 2.75 10.65 2.55
N PRO A 68 3.91 11.16 2.12
CA PRO A 68 4.85 10.58 1.15
C PRO A 68 5.64 9.38 1.70
N ILE A 69 6.04 8.44 0.82
CA ILE A 69 6.97 7.35 1.21
C ILE A 69 8.40 7.91 1.40
N GLY A 70 9.22 7.20 2.18
CA GLY A 70 10.65 7.48 2.34
C GLY A 70 11.11 7.83 3.75
N SER A 71 10.22 8.38 4.59
CA SER A 71 10.57 8.70 5.99
C SER A 71 10.33 7.55 6.97
N ILE A 72 9.45 6.60 6.61
CA ILE A 72 9.12 5.44 7.44
C ILE A 72 9.57 4.18 6.73
N SER A 73 10.34 3.35 7.41
CA SER A 73 10.74 2.05 6.88
C SER A 73 9.51 1.21 6.53
N PRO A 74 9.36 0.73 5.29
CA PRO A 74 8.18 -0.03 4.85
C PRO A 74 8.17 -1.49 5.32
N SER A 75 9.11 -1.89 6.19
CA SER A 75 9.23 -3.28 6.65
C SER A 75 7.99 -3.81 7.37
N PHE A 76 7.20 -2.92 8.00
CA PHE A 76 5.95 -3.30 8.64
C PHE A 76 4.88 -3.81 7.66
N LEU A 77 4.98 -3.51 6.35
CA LEU A 77 3.99 -3.95 5.36
C LEU A 77 3.76 -5.46 5.40
N THR A 78 4.81 -6.27 5.59
CA THR A 78 4.69 -7.74 5.61
C THR A 78 3.84 -8.28 6.75
N SER A 79 3.62 -7.49 7.81
CA SER A 79 2.79 -7.86 8.95
C SER A 79 1.30 -7.58 8.77
N LEU A 80 0.91 -6.81 7.74
CA LEU A 80 -0.48 -6.35 7.55
C LEU A 80 -1.35 -7.43 6.90
N ILE A 81 -1.44 -8.60 7.53
CA ILE A 81 -2.10 -9.79 6.97
C ILE A 81 -3.62 -9.63 6.77
N ASN A 82 -4.25 -8.67 7.46
CA ASN A 82 -5.68 -8.39 7.40
C ASN A 82 -6.02 -7.08 6.64
N LEU A 83 -5.06 -6.58 5.85
CA LEU A 83 -5.21 -5.35 5.08
C LEU A 83 -6.26 -5.54 3.98
N LYS A 84 -7.22 -4.62 3.93
CA LYS A 84 -8.29 -4.53 2.94
C LYS A 84 -8.11 -3.34 2.00
N GLY A 85 -7.53 -2.25 2.49
CA GLY A 85 -7.28 -1.05 1.70
C GLY A 85 -5.87 -0.51 1.89
N ILE A 86 -5.21 -0.19 0.79
CA ILE A 86 -3.91 0.49 0.82
C ILE A 86 -3.93 1.72 -0.11
N THR A 87 -3.50 2.86 0.43
CA THR A 87 -3.27 4.09 -0.33
C THR A 87 -1.85 4.55 -0.12
N ILE A 88 -1.11 4.71 -1.22
CA ILE A 88 0.30 5.13 -1.19
C ILE A 88 0.48 6.38 -2.05
N TYR A 89 1.24 7.34 -1.53
CA TYR A 89 1.61 8.56 -2.24
C TYR A 89 3.14 8.66 -2.35
N GLU A 90 3.63 8.86 -3.57
CA GLU A 90 5.05 9.15 -3.86
C GLU A 90 5.44 10.53 -3.31
N GLY A 91 6.58 10.62 -2.62
CA GLY A 91 7.19 11.91 -2.26
C GLY A 91 8.16 12.42 -3.32
N ASP A 92 8.63 13.64 -3.16
CA ASP A 92 9.69 14.19 -4.01
C ASP A 92 11.08 13.61 -3.63
N ASP A 93 11.92 13.32 -4.61
CA ASP A 93 13.35 12.95 -4.46
C ASP A 93 13.67 11.70 -3.59
N ILE A 94 12.98 10.58 -3.87
CA ILE A 94 13.02 9.35 -3.05
C ILE A 94 13.52 8.09 -3.79
N ARG A 95 14.44 8.25 -4.76
CA ARG A 95 14.83 7.15 -5.67
C ARG A 95 15.30 5.87 -4.97
N ARG A 96 15.98 5.94 -3.81
CA ARG A 96 16.46 4.75 -3.09
C ARG A 96 15.36 4.12 -2.24
N GLU A 97 14.55 4.97 -1.63
CA GLU A 97 13.47 4.59 -0.74
C GLU A 97 12.32 3.89 -1.49
N ILE A 98 12.13 4.20 -2.78
CA ILE A 98 11.23 3.49 -3.69
C ILE A 98 11.62 2.01 -3.80
N VAL A 99 12.91 1.70 -3.95
CA VAL A 99 13.39 0.32 -4.14
C VAL A 99 13.09 -0.53 -2.91
N ASP A 100 13.33 0.01 -1.71
CA ASP A 100 12.97 -0.67 -0.47
C ASP A 100 11.46 -0.87 -0.36
N PHE A 101 10.66 0.14 -0.68
CA PHE A 101 9.21 0.03 -0.68
C PHE A 101 8.72 -1.06 -1.64
N GLN A 102 9.20 -1.06 -2.88
CA GLN A 102 8.92 -2.08 -3.89
C GLN A 102 9.26 -3.48 -3.39
N ARG A 103 10.45 -3.67 -2.79
CA ARG A 103 10.86 -4.96 -2.22
C ARG A 103 9.88 -5.45 -1.16
N TYR A 104 9.49 -4.61 -0.21
CA TYR A 104 8.57 -5.01 0.86
C TYR A 104 7.13 -5.22 0.36
N LEU A 105 6.70 -4.46 -0.65
CA LEU A 105 5.43 -4.68 -1.32
C LEU A 105 5.41 -6.06 -2.01
N ALA A 106 6.48 -6.41 -2.73
CA ALA A 106 6.60 -7.68 -3.45
C ALA A 106 6.55 -8.92 -2.55
N ILE A 107 7.03 -8.84 -1.31
CA ILE A 107 7.00 -9.97 -0.36
C ILE A 107 5.78 -9.96 0.57
N SER A 108 4.99 -8.89 0.57
CA SER A 108 3.74 -8.82 1.31
C SER A 108 2.69 -9.76 0.73
N GLN A 109 1.72 -10.16 1.56
CA GLN A 109 0.73 -11.20 1.21
C GLN A 109 -0.66 -10.63 0.90
N PHE A 110 -1.16 -9.72 1.75
CA PHE A 110 -2.49 -9.07 1.68
C PHE A 110 -3.60 -9.94 1.05
N PRO A 111 -3.88 -11.14 1.61
CA PRO A 111 -4.76 -12.13 0.98
C PRO A 111 -6.20 -11.66 0.79
N ASP A 112 -6.64 -10.67 1.57
CA ASP A 112 -8.02 -10.13 1.56
C ASP A 112 -8.06 -8.66 1.07
N LEU A 113 -7.05 -8.22 0.32
CA LEU A 113 -6.97 -6.85 -0.19
C LEU A 113 -8.07 -6.56 -1.21
N GLN A 114 -8.81 -5.48 -0.99
CA GLN A 114 -9.98 -5.10 -1.80
C GLN A 114 -9.71 -3.84 -2.62
N TYR A 115 -8.93 -2.92 -2.05
CA TYR A 115 -8.70 -1.59 -2.59
C TYR A 115 -7.21 -1.26 -2.64
N ILE A 116 -6.74 -0.85 -3.81
CA ILE A 116 -5.38 -0.34 -4.03
C ILE A 116 -5.48 1.05 -4.65
N SER A 117 -4.84 2.04 -4.04
CA SER A 117 -4.63 3.35 -4.65
C SER A 117 -3.18 3.77 -4.55
N ILE A 118 -2.58 4.10 -5.68
CA ILE A 118 -1.19 4.53 -5.74
C ILE A 118 -1.07 5.77 -6.62
N VAL A 119 -0.41 6.78 -6.10
CA VAL A 119 -0.20 8.07 -6.77
C VAL A 119 1.30 8.31 -6.89
N GLY A 120 1.77 8.53 -8.12
CA GLY A 120 3.16 8.75 -8.51
C GLY A 120 3.92 7.46 -8.81
N LEU A 121 3.88 6.46 -7.92
CA LEU A 121 4.80 5.31 -7.97
C LEU A 121 4.53 4.35 -9.16
N SER A 122 5.61 3.97 -9.83
CA SER A 122 5.60 2.97 -10.91
C SER A 122 6.10 1.60 -10.43
N CYS A 123 5.29 0.88 -9.64
CA CYS A 123 5.61 -0.45 -9.10
C CYS A 123 4.78 -1.57 -9.74
N PHE A 124 4.57 -1.50 -11.06
CA PHE A 124 3.68 -2.41 -11.80
C PHE A 124 4.06 -3.89 -11.65
N LYS A 125 5.35 -4.21 -11.62
CA LYS A 125 5.82 -5.59 -11.43
C LYS A 125 5.46 -6.12 -10.03
N GLU A 126 5.74 -5.33 -9.00
CA GLU A 126 5.48 -5.70 -7.61
C GLU A 126 3.98 -5.78 -7.33
N LEU A 127 3.19 -4.87 -7.93
CA LEU A 127 1.74 -4.92 -7.85
C LEU A 127 1.16 -6.16 -8.54
N ALA A 128 1.71 -6.59 -9.68
CA ALA A 128 1.29 -7.82 -10.33
C ALA A 128 1.51 -9.04 -9.42
N GLN A 129 2.69 -9.12 -8.80
CA GLN A 129 3.03 -10.18 -7.83
C GLN A 129 2.14 -10.13 -6.58
N LEU A 130 1.75 -8.94 -6.15
CA LEU A 130 0.82 -8.77 -5.03
C LEU A 130 -0.58 -9.28 -5.41
N ILE A 131 -1.09 -8.91 -6.59
CA ILE A 131 -2.41 -9.29 -7.09
C ILE A 131 -2.60 -10.82 -7.08
N GLU A 132 -1.59 -11.57 -7.53
CA GLU A 132 -1.62 -13.04 -7.56
C GLU A 132 -1.85 -13.67 -6.17
N LYS A 133 -1.57 -12.94 -5.08
CA LYS A 133 -1.74 -13.40 -3.69
C LYS A 133 -3.08 -13.02 -3.08
N THR A 134 -3.84 -12.13 -3.71
CA THR A 134 -5.08 -11.54 -3.15
C THR A 134 -6.34 -12.40 -3.29
N ARG A 135 -6.23 -13.67 -3.72
CA ARG A 135 -7.37 -14.62 -3.82
C ARG A 135 -8.59 -14.07 -4.59
N GLY A 136 -8.36 -13.12 -5.50
CA GLY A 136 -9.40 -12.40 -6.24
C GLY A 136 -10.35 -11.56 -5.40
N SER A 137 -9.90 -11.04 -4.25
CA SER A 137 -10.68 -10.12 -3.41
C SER A 137 -10.71 -8.68 -3.92
N ILE A 138 -9.81 -8.30 -4.83
CA ILE A 138 -9.70 -6.93 -5.32
C ILE A 138 -10.97 -6.53 -6.08
N SER A 139 -11.55 -5.40 -5.66
CA SER A 139 -12.70 -4.77 -6.31
C SER A 139 -12.36 -3.41 -6.92
N GLU A 140 -11.28 -2.76 -6.50
CA GLU A 140 -10.91 -1.44 -6.98
C GLU A 140 -9.40 -1.23 -7.00
N ILE A 141 -8.92 -0.68 -8.12
CA ILE A 141 -7.52 -0.29 -8.33
C ILE A 141 -7.51 1.11 -8.94
N SER A 142 -6.87 2.06 -8.28
CA SER A 142 -6.62 3.39 -8.82
C SER A 142 -5.13 3.66 -8.90
N LEU A 143 -4.59 3.76 -10.12
CA LEU A 143 -3.17 4.03 -10.33
C LEU A 143 -2.98 5.28 -11.18
N PHE A 144 -2.24 6.22 -10.60
CA PHE A 144 -1.77 7.40 -11.31
C PHE A 144 -0.25 7.44 -11.25
N THR A 145 0.41 7.50 -12.41
CA THR A 145 1.87 7.58 -12.52
C THR A 145 2.27 8.77 -13.38
N PHE A 146 3.33 9.46 -12.99
CA PHE A 146 3.96 10.50 -13.81
C PHE A 146 5.01 9.93 -14.78
N ASN A 147 5.41 8.66 -14.61
CA ASN A 147 6.46 8.04 -15.40
C ASN A 147 5.91 7.47 -16.71
N ARG A 148 6.09 8.23 -17.79
CA ARG A 148 5.70 7.80 -19.15
C ARG A 148 6.45 6.58 -19.67
N PHE A 149 7.61 6.28 -19.08
CA PHE A 149 8.47 5.15 -19.44
C PHE A 149 8.36 4.00 -18.44
N ALA A 150 7.28 3.96 -17.66
CA ALA A 150 7.07 2.86 -16.71
C ALA A 150 7.02 1.52 -17.44
N GLU A 151 7.81 0.58 -16.93
CA GLU A 151 7.88 -0.79 -17.44
C GLU A 151 6.84 -1.68 -16.74
N ASN A 152 6.59 -2.85 -17.31
CA ASN A 152 5.74 -3.90 -16.74
C ASN A 152 4.24 -3.58 -16.62
N THR A 153 3.77 -2.50 -17.27
CA THR A 153 2.33 -2.17 -17.38
C THR A 153 1.53 -3.34 -17.96
N GLY A 154 1.98 -3.95 -19.07
CA GLY A 154 1.33 -5.13 -19.66
C GLY A 154 1.29 -6.35 -18.76
N LEU A 155 2.35 -6.59 -17.97
CA LEU A 155 2.40 -7.69 -16.99
C LEU A 155 1.37 -7.45 -15.87
N PHE A 156 1.27 -6.21 -15.38
CA PHE A 156 0.28 -5.82 -14.39
C PHE A 156 -1.16 -6.00 -14.88
N ILE A 157 -1.46 -5.57 -16.11
CA ILE A 157 -2.80 -5.72 -16.71
C ILE A 157 -3.19 -7.20 -16.84
N LYS A 158 -2.25 -8.07 -17.25
CA LYS A 158 -2.50 -9.51 -17.31
C LYS A 158 -2.79 -10.10 -15.92
N ALA A 159 -2.03 -9.68 -14.90
CA ALA A 159 -2.27 -10.14 -13.54
C ALA A 159 -3.67 -9.75 -13.05
N ILE A 160 -4.13 -8.52 -13.33
CA ILE A 160 -5.50 -8.08 -13.05
C ILE A 160 -6.51 -8.97 -13.79
N ALA A 161 -6.35 -9.11 -15.11
CA ALA A 161 -7.28 -9.88 -15.92
C ALA A 161 -7.41 -11.35 -15.47
N ASN A 162 -6.35 -11.93 -14.92
CA ASN A 162 -6.36 -13.33 -14.51
C ASN A 162 -6.84 -13.55 -13.06
N ASN A 163 -6.66 -12.55 -12.19
CA ASN A 163 -6.85 -12.75 -10.75
C ASN A 163 -7.92 -11.87 -10.13
N CYS A 164 -8.43 -10.84 -10.81
CA CYS A 164 -9.37 -9.86 -10.23
C CYS A 164 -10.76 -9.93 -10.88
N PRO A 165 -11.52 -11.03 -10.74
CA PRO A 165 -12.82 -11.15 -11.40
C PRO A 165 -13.86 -10.17 -10.87
N LYS A 166 -13.70 -9.67 -9.63
CA LYS A 166 -14.64 -8.78 -8.92
C LYS A 166 -14.35 -7.28 -9.09
N ILE A 167 -13.41 -6.92 -9.96
CA ILE A 167 -13.03 -5.51 -10.14
C ILE A 167 -14.18 -4.72 -10.76
N LYS A 168 -14.46 -3.55 -10.18
CA LYS A 168 -15.56 -2.64 -10.56
C LYS A 168 -15.05 -1.28 -11.02
N SER A 169 -13.85 -0.90 -10.57
CA SER A 169 -13.22 0.38 -10.87
C SER A 169 -11.73 0.15 -11.11
N LEU A 170 -11.26 0.58 -12.29
CA LEU A 170 -9.88 0.42 -12.74
C LEU A 170 -9.39 1.67 -13.51
N PRO A 171 -9.35 2.87 -12.89
CA PRO A 171 -8.63 3.99 -13.49
C PRO A 171 -7.12 3.72 -13.48
N ILE A 172 -6.60 3.29 -14.63
CA ILE A 172 -5.17 2.99 -14.82
C ILE A 172 -4.61 3.67 -16.07
N TYR A 173 -3.31 3.92 -16.04
CA TYR A 173 -2.52 4.30 -17.21
C TYR A 173 -2.28 3.07 -18.11
N LEU A 174 -2.59 3.20 -19.40
CA LEU A 174 -2.34 2.19 -20.43
C LEU A 174 -1.43 2.77 -21.52
N ARG A 175 -0.38 2.04 -21.91
CA ARG A 175 0.41 2.38 -23.10
C ARG A 175 -0.23 1.77 -24.34
N SER A 176 0.10 2.32 -25.51
CA SER A 176 -0.40 1.84 -26.81
C SER A 176 -0.22 0.34 -27.01
N GLU A 177 0.94 -0.19 -26.63
CA GLU A 177 1.27 -1.60 -26.75
C GLU A 177 0.55 -2.51 -25.74
N ASP A 178 -0.07 -1.96 -24.69
CA ASP A 178 -0.76 -2.75 -23.68
C ASP A 178 -2.25 -2.96 -24.02
N PHE A 179 -2.77 -2.28 -25.05
CA PHE A 179 -4.18 -2.40 -25.49
C PHE A 179 -4.59 -3.82 -25.89
N ILE A 180 -3.63 -4.63 -26.34
CA ILE A 180 -3.82 -6.07 -26.60
C ILE A 180 -4.38 -6.80 -25.37
N HIS A 181 -4.07 -6.36 -24.15
CA HIS A 181 -4.52 -7.01 -22.92
C HIS A 181 -5.90 -6.53 -22.44
N VAL A 182 -6.42 -5.43 -22.99
CA VAL A 182 -7.74 -4.87 -22.62
C VAL A 182 -8.86 -5.87 -22.93
N LYS A 183 -8.76 -6.61 -24.04
CA LYS A 183 -9.73 -7.67 -24.35
C LYS A 183 -9.81 -8.71 -23.22
N SER A 184 -8.67 -9.12 -22.66
CA SER A 184 -8.66 -10.08 -21.55
C SER A 184 -9.26 -9.51 -20.27
N LEU A 185 -9.01 -8.23 -19.98
CA LEU A 185 -9.64 -7.54 -18.85
C LEU A 185 -11.17 -7.59 -19.00
N LEU A 186 -11.70 -7.12 -20.13
CA LEU A 186 -13.15 -7.05 -20.35
C LEU A 186 -13.85 -8.42 -20.31
N LEU A 187 -13.15 -9.49 -20.71
CA LEU A 187 -13.70 -10.84 -20.70
C LEU A 187 -13.70 -11.48 -19.30
N ASN A 188 -12.72 -11.17 -18.45
CA ASN A 188 -12.52 -11.85 -17.17
C ASN A 188 -13.01 -11.03 -15.96
N CYS A 189 -13.08 -9.71 -16.11
CA CYS A 189 -13.49 -8.74 -15.10
C CYS A 189 -14.90 -8.23 -15.44
N LYS A 190 -15.94 -8.84 -14.87
CA LYS A 190 -17.34 -8.67 -15.32
C LYS A 190 -18.27 -7.91 -14.37
N TYR A 191 -17.74 -7.32 -13.29
CA TYR A 191 -18.54 -6.69 -12.23
C TYR A 191 -18.50 -5.16 -12.28
#